data_AF-A0A4Q7UB59-F1
#
_entry.id   AF-A0A4Q7UB59-F1
#
_cell.length_a   1.000
_cell.length_b   1.000
_cell.length_c   1.000
_cell.angle_alpha   90.00
_cell.angle_beta   90.00
_cell.angle_gamma   90.00
#
_symmetry.space_group_name_H-M   'P 1'
#
loop_
_entity.id
_entity.type
_entity.pdbx_description
1 polymer ?
#
loop_
_entity_poly.entity_id
_entity_poly.type
_entity_poly.pdbx_seq_one_letter_code
_entity_poly.pdbx_strand_id
1 'polypeptide(L)'
;MATAAVLVWLFLRALLDGDYDRPTHAVGAVLTTAVVVPLVVVARRVLDRRPWAGLGLPSLRAGWRHLLLGMACWLVPAAAGFALCLGFGWVEISVRTSVGDVLRVAALLVVLVFLKEALPEELIFRGYLQHNLATRLPAWQALVGQAVLFTSFGFLVGAARSVDRLALFFVFALQLGAFRAATGDIWAGIGLHVAFQTVAQLFGDVGAVFDVVGGDVLGVVAMGAIPFSVSWLVLRHRYRDRLNWHAPTPDPVH
;
A
#
# COMPACT_ATOMS: atom_id res chain seq x y z
N MET A 1 18.50 1.96 3.06
CA MET A 1 17.29 1.28 2.52
C MET A 1 16.45 2.18 1.64
N ALA A 2 15.94 3.34 2.11
CA ALA A 2 15.08 4.22 1.28
C ALA A 2 15.72 4.62 -0.06
N THR A 3 16.99 5.02 -0.09
CA THR A 3 17.73 5.29 -1.33
C THR A 3 17.81 4.06 -2.25
N ALA A 4 18.05 2.88 -1.70
CA ALA A 4 18.12 1.64 -2.48
C ALA A 4 16.75 1.30 -3.11
N ALA A 5 15.65 1.55 -2.39
CA ALA A 5 14.30 1.41 -2.94
C ALA A 5 14.09 2.34 -4.14
N VAL A 6 14.45 3.63 -4.03
CA VAL A 6 14.36 4.58 -5.16
C VAL A 6 15.20 4.08 -6.35
N LEU A 7 16.44 3.67 -6.12
CA LEU A 7 17.32 3.18 -7.19
C LEU A 7 16.79 1.92 -7.87
N VAL A 8 16.22 0.97 -7.12
CA VAL A 8 15.61 -0.23 -7.70
C VAL A 8 14.44 0.13 -8.61
N TRP A 9 13.54 1.02 -8.18
CA TRP A 9 12.40 1.42 -9.00
C TRP A 9 12.83 2.20 -10.25
N LEU A 10 13.79 3.13 -10.11
CA LEU A 10 14.32 3.88 -11.25
C LEU A 10 15.03 2.96 -12.25
N PHE A 11 15.82 2.00 -11.75
CA PHE A 11 16.50 1.02 -12.60
C PHE A 11 15.51 0.12 -13.33
N LEU A 12 14.52 -0.47 -12.63
CA LEU A 12 13.53 -1.33 -13.25
C LEU A 12 12.65 -0.59 -14.25
N ARG A 13 12.33 0.69 -13.98
CA ARG A 13 11.64 1.56 -14.93
C ARG A 13 12.48 1.78 -16.19
N ALA A 14 13.76 2.10 -16.04
CA ALA A 14 14.66 2.31 -17.18
C ALA A 14 14.91 1.01 -17.98
N LEU A 15 14.94 -0.14 -17.30
CA LEU A 15 15.13 -1.45 -17.93
C LEU A 15 13.93 -1.88 -18.77
N LEU A 16 12.72 -1.51 -18.34
CA LEU A 16 11.45 -1.87 -18.96
C LEU A 16 10.80 -0.67 -19.69
N ASP A 17 11.62 0.30 -20.10
CA ASP A 17 11.15 1.53 -20.74
C ASP A 17 10.46 1.21 -22.08
N GLY A 18 9.25 1.76 -22.27
CA GLY A 18 8.40 1.45 -23.42
C GLY A 18 6.92 1.76 -23.16
N ASP A 19 6.09 1.56 -24.19
CA ASP A 19 4.64 1.68 -24.06
C ASP A 19 4.09 0.63 -23.08
N TYR A 20 3.04 1.01 -22.35
CA TYR A 20 2.42 0.10 -21.39
C TYR A 20 1.81 -1.11 -22.09
N ASP A 21 2.29 -2.30 -21.74
CA ASP A 21 1.63 -3.57 -22.01
C ASP A 21 1.58 -4.48 -20.77
N ARG A 22 0.67 -5.46 -20.81
CA ARG A 22 0.45 -6.38 -19.67
C ARG A 22 1.63 -7.33 -19.42
N PRO A 23 2.28 -7.93 -20.44
CA PRO A 23 3.45 -8.78 -20.23
C PRO A 23 4.61 -8.05 -19.53
N THR A 24 4.98 -6.87 -20.00
CA THR A 24 6.03 -6.03 -19.43
C THR A 24 5.67 -5.61 -18.01
N HIS A 25 4.39 -5.29 -17.74
CA HIS A 25 3.93 -5.02 -16.39
C HIS A 25 4.11 -6.24 -15.47
N ALA A 26 3.76 -7.44 -15.94
CA ALA A 26 3.93 -8.68 -15.18
C ALA A 26 5.41 -9.01 -14.89
N VAL A 27 6.28 -8.86 -15.89
CA VAL A 27 7.73 -9.01 -15.73
C VAL A 27 8.25 -8.01 -14.69
N GLY A 28 7.87 -6.73 -14.79
CA GLY A 28 8.26 -5.72 -13.82
C GLY A 28 7.78 -6.02 -12.40
N ALA A 29 6.57 -6.56 -12.23
CA ALA A 29 6.06 -6.96 -10.93
C ALA A 29 6.90 -8.07 -10.30
N VAL A 30 7.21 -9.12 -11.07
CA VAL A 30 8.05 -10.24 -10.62
C VAL A 30 9.46 -9.76 -10.29
N LEU A 31 10.09 -8.99 -11.18
CA LEU A 31 11.44 -8.45 -10.97
C LEU A 31 11.52 -7.56 -9.73
N THR A 32 10.50 -6.73 -9.49
CA THR A 32 10.45 -5.84 -8.31
C THR A 32 10.50 -6.66 -7.02
N THR A 33 9.60 -7.63 -6.84
CA THR A 33 9.64 -8.52 -5.67
C THR A 33 10.93 -9.32 -5.59
N ALA A 34 11.40 -9.87 -6.72
CA ALA A 34 12.60 -10.71 -6.78
C ALA A 34 13.88 -9.95 -6.39
N VAL A 35 13.93 -8.63 -6.58
CA VAL A 35 15.05 -7.77 -6.16
C VAL A 35 14.85 -7.25 -4.73
N VAL A 36 13.66 -6.76 -4.41
CA VAL A 36 13.39 -6.09 -3.13
C VAL A 36 13.43 -7.04 -1.95
N VAL A 37 12.82 -8.23 -2.07
CA VAL A 37 12.75 -9.18 -0.94
C VAL A 37 14.17 -9.61 -0.52
N PRO A 38 15.06 -10.06 -1.42
CA PRO A 38 16.45 -10.35 -1.06
C PRO A 38 17.20 -9.13 -0.52
N LEU A 39 16.99 -7.94 -1.07
CA LEU A 39 17.62 -6.71 -0.58
C LEU A 39 17.25 -6.45 0.89
N VAL A 40 15.97 -6.59 1.25
CA VAL A 40 15.52 -6.45 2.64
C VAL A 40 16.07 -7.57 3.52
N VAL A 41 16.12 -8.81 3.03
CA VAL A 41 16.73 -9.95 3.75
C VAL A 41 18.20 -9.68 4.07
N VAL A 42 18.99 -9.24 3.09
CA VAL A 42 20.41 -8.92 3.26
C VAL A 42 20.58 -7.76 4.24
N ALA A 43 19.84 -6.66 4.06
CA ALA A 43 19.91 -5.53 4.97
C ALA A 43 19.56 -5.93 6.41
N ARG A 44 18.51 -6.75 6.59
CA ARG A 44 18.05 -7.16 7.92
C ARG A 44 19.00 -8.14 8.59
N ARG A 45 19.44 -9.18 7.89
CA ARG A 45 20.22 -10.28 8.49
C ARG A 45 21.72 -10.01 8.50
N VAL A 46 22.25 -9.40 7.44
CA VAL A 46 23.69 -9.22 7.26
C VAL A 46 24.16 -7.86 7.79
N LEU A 47 23.49 -6.77 7.38
CA LEU A 47 23.90 -5.42 7.77
C LEU A 47 23.47 -5.09 9.21
N ASP A 48 22.20 -5.28 9.53
CA ASP A 48 21.65 -4.93 10.83
C ASP A 48 21.90 -6.00 11.90
N ARG A 49 22.16 -7.25 11.49
CA ARG A 49 22.22 -8.45 12.37
C ARG A 49 20.96 -8.60 13.24
N ARG A 50 19.84 -8.31 12.58
CA ARG A 50 18.41 -8.35 12.93
C ARG A 50 17.66 -9.70 13.01
N PRO A 51 16.86 -10.06 14.04
CA PRO A 51 15.83 -11.10 13.85
C PRO A 51 14.85 -10.75 12.71
N TRP A 52 14.46 -11.76 11.93
CA TRP A 52 13.44 -11.63 10.88
C TRP A 52 12.06 -11.27 11.43
N ALA A 53 11.72 -11.78 12.62
CA ALA A 53 10.42 -11.54 13.25
C ALA A 53 10.09 -10.05 13.43
N GLY A 54 11.10 -9.19 13.60
CA GLY A 54 10.90 -7.73 13.72
C GLY A 54 10.31 -7.09 12.45
N LEU A 55 10.49 -7.70 11.27
CA LEU A 55 9.85 -7.19 10.05
C LEU A 55 8.32 -7.33 10.06
N GLY A 56 7.77 -8.16 10.96
CA GLY A 56 6.32 -8.35 11.05
C GLY A 56 5.74 -9.03 9.81
N LEU A 57 6.46 -9.96 9.19
CA LEU A 57 5.94 -10.76 8.07
C LEU A 57 5.86 -12.24 8.49
N PRO A 58 4.84 -12.64 9.29
CA PRO A 58 4.59 -14.05 9.59
C PRO A 58 4.11 -14.78 8.32
N SER A 59 3.99 -16.11 8.39
CA SER A 59 3.42 -16.87 7.26
C SER A 59 2.00 -16.40 6.92
N LEU A 60 1.61 -16.52 5.64
CA LEU A 60 0.26 -16.13 5.20
C LEU A 60 -0.83 -16.86 6.00
N ARG A 61 -0.61 -18.13 6.38
CA ARG A 61 -1.53 -18.90 7.25
C ARG A 61 -1.75 -18.24 8.62
N ALA A 62 -0.75 -17.55 9.17
CA ALA A 62 -0.89 -16.81 10.42
C ALA A 62 -1.47 -15.40 10.21
N GLY A 63 -1.20 -14.77 9.05
CA GLY A 63 -1.56 -13.38 8.75
C GLY A 63 -2.83 -13.14 7.92
N TRP A 64 -3.45 -14.17 7.35
CA TRP A 64 -4.56 -13.99 6.40
C TRP A 64 -5.77 -13.21 6.97
N ARG A 65 -6.03 -13.34 8.28
CA ARG A 65 -7.11 -12.56 8.93
C ARG A 65 -6.81 -11.07 8.93
N HIS A 66 -5.54 -10.70 9.10
CA HIS A 66 -5.10 -9.31 9.01
C HIS A 66 -5.13 -8.83 7.56
N LEU A 67 -4.73 -9.66 6.59
CA LEU A 67 -4.92 -9.37 5.16
C LEU A 67 -6.38 -9.03 4.83
N LEU A 68 -7.32 -9.90 5.23
CA LEU A 68 -8.74 -9.66 5.01
C LEU A 68 -9.27 -8.45 5.78
N LEU A 69 -8.78 -8.21 7.00
CA LEU A 69 -9.12 -7.02 7.75
C LEU A 69 -8.73 -5.75 6.99
N GLY A 70 -7.50 -5.68 6.47
CA GLY A 70 -7.03 -4.54 5.69
C GLY A 70 -7.87 -4.32 4.43
N MET A 71 -8.12 -5.40 3.68
CA MET A 71 -9.00 -5.36 2.50
C MET A 71 -10.40 -4.85 2.85
N ALA A 72 -11.03 -5.40 3.90
CA ALA A 72 -12.37 -5.03 4.31
C ALA A 72 -12.46 -3.59 4.82
N CYS A 73 -11.45 -3.12 5.57
CA CYS A 73 -11.39 -1.76 6.07
C CYS A 73 -11.38 -0.72 4.95
N TRP A 74 -10.90 -1.07 3.76
CA TRP A 74 -10.95 -0.18 2.61
C TRP A 74 -12.14 -0.47 1.67
N LEU A 75 -12.34 -1.72 1.24
CA LEU A 75 -13.36 -2.08 0.24
C LEU A 75 -14.78 -1.78 0.69
N VAL A 76 -15.13 -2.06 1.94
CA VAL A 76 -16.50 -1.85 2.45
C VAL A 76 -16.87 -0.35 2.45
N PRO A 77 -16.08 0.54 3.09
CA PRO A 77 -16.38 1.96 3.04
C PRO A 77 -16.17 2.58 1.66
N ALA A 78 -15.24 2.08 0.85
CA ALA A 78 -15.11 2.51 -0.54
C ALA A 78 -16.38 2.18 -1.34
N ALA A 79 -16.91 0.97 -1.24
CA ALA A 79 -18.17 0.59 -1.88
C ALA A 79 -19.34 1.48 -1.47
N ALA A 80 -19.43 1.85 -0.18
CA ALA A 80 -20.40 2.83 0.30
C ALA A 80 -20.18 4.21 -0.33
N GLY A 81 -18.92 4.67 -0.44
CA GLY A 81 -18.56 5.92 -1.11
C GLY A 81 -18.91 5.92 -2.60
N PHE A 82 -18.66 4.82 -3.31
CA PHE A 82 -19.07 4.64 -4.71
C PHE A 82 -20.59 4.71 -4.84
N ALA A 83 -21.34 4.00 -3.99
CA ALA A 83 -22.79 4.03 -3.99
C ALA A 83 -23.35 5.44 -3.73
N LEU A 84 -22.74 6.20 -2.82
CA LEU A 84 -23.10 7.60 -2.57
C LEU A 84 -22.84 8.47 -3.80
N CYS A 85 -21.62 8.41 -4.37
CA CYS A 85 -21.27 9.23 -5.53
C CYS A 85 -22.18 8.96 -6.74
N LEU A 86 -22.49 7.69 -7.01
CA LEU A 86 -23.41 7.28 -8.06
C LEU A 86 -24.86 7.69 -7.74
N GLY A 87 -25.32 7.47 -6.51
CA GLY A 87 -26.68 7.77 -6.08
C GLY A 87 -27.02 9.26 -6.11
N PHE A 88 -26.04 10.13 -5.86
CA PHE A 88 -26.19 11.59 -5.97
C PHE A 88 -25.88 12.14 -7.37
N GLY A 89 -25.50 11.29 -8.33
CA GLY A 89 -25.15 11.71 -9.68
C GLY A 89 -23.88 12.57 -9.74
N TRP A 90 -22.99 12.47 -8.76
CA TRP A 90 -21.69 13.16 -8.78
C TRP A 90 -20.70 12.50 -9.73
N VAL A 91 -20.92 11.21 -9.99
CA VAL A 91 -20.04 10.37 -10.79
C VAL A 91 -20.90 9.53 -11.73
N GLU A 92 -20.44 9.39 -12.97
CA GLU A 92 -20.96 8.41 -13.92
C GLU A 92 -19.84 7.43 -14.29
N ILE A 93 -20.17 6.15 -14.33
CA ILE A 93 -19.21 5.07 -14.63
C ILE A 93 -19.75 4.28 -15.81
N SER A 94 -18.96 4.17 -16.88
CA SER A 94 -19.24 3.29 -18.01
C SER A 94 -18.15 2.25 -18.19
N VAL A 95 -18.53 1.03 -18.59
CA VAL A 95 -17.58 -0.07 -18.77
C VAL A 95 -17.05 -0.05 -20.20
N ARG A 96 -15.72 -0.05 -20.37
CA ARG A 96 -15.06 -0.05 -21.69
C ARG A 96 -15.05 -1.41 -22.37
N THR A 97 -15.39 -2.47 -21.64
CA THR A 97 -15.18 -3.86 -22.03
C THR A 97 -16.27 -4.78 -21.44
N SER A 98 -16.16 -6.09 -21.68
CA SER A 98 -17.12 -7.05 -21.12
C SER A 98 -16.93 -7.23 -19.60
N VAL A 99 -17.99 -7.62 -18.89
CA VAL A 99 -17.90 -7.93 -17.45
C VAL A 99 -16.88 -9.06 -17.19
N GLY A 100 -16.81 -10.05 -18.09
CA GLY A 100 -15.81 -11.12 -18.00
C GLY A 100 -14.39 -10.60 -18.09
N ASP A 101 -14.13 -9.62 -18.97
CA ASP A 101 -12.83 -8.95 -19.06
C ASP A 101 -12.49 -8.13 -17.83
N VAL A 102 -13.47 -7.40 -17.27
CA VAL A 102 -13.28 -6.68 -16.00
C VAL A 102 -12.84 -7.63 -14.90
N LEU A 103 -13.52 -8.77 -14.73
CA LEU A 103 -13.16 -9.76 -13.72
C LEU A 103 -11.77 -10.36 -13.94
N ARG A 104 -11.42 -10.67 -15.20
CA ARG A 104 -10.07 -11.16 -15.56
C ARG A 104 -8.98 -10.13 -15.25
N VAL A 105 -9.20 -8.88 -15.63
CA VAL A 105 -8.25 -7.78 -15.38
C VAL A 105 -8.13 -7.51 -13.89
N ALA A 106 -9.23 -7.48 -13.14
CA ALA A 106 -9.21 -7.30 -11.69
C ALA A 106 -8.41 -8.42 -11.00
N ALA A 107 -8.64 -9.69 -11.37
CA ALA A 107 -7.90 -10.82 -10.82
C ALA A 107 -6.39 -10.74 -11.12
N LEU A 108 -6.03 -10.34 -12.34
CA LEU A 108 -4.64 -10.12 -12.72
C LEU A 108 -4.03 -8.97 -11.91
N LEU A 109 -4.72 -7.83 -11.82
CA LEU A 109 -4.24 -6.65 -11.09
C LEU A 109 -4.01 -6.95 -9.61
N VAL A 110 -4.84 -7.75 -8.95
CA VAL A 110 -4.58 -8.18 -7.57
C VAL A 110 -3.19 -8.80 -7.43
N VAL A 111 -2.81 -9.68 -8.35
CA VAL A 111 -1.50 -10.34 -8.34
C VAL A 111 -0.38 -9.36 -8.67
N LEU A 112 -0.58 -8.54 -9.70
CA LEU A 112 0.43 -7.57 -10.14
C LEU A 112 0.71 -6.51 -9.08
N VAL A 113 -0.34 -5.91 -8.52
CA VAL A 113 -0.26 -4.94 -7.42
C VAL A 113 0.41 -5.58 -6.20
N PHE A 114 0.03 -6.80 -5.85
CA PHE A 114 0.66 -7.50 -4.72
C PHE A 114 2.18 -7.65 -4.92
N LEU A 115 2.62 -8.10 -6.09
CA LEU A 115 4.03 -8.36 -6.38
C LEU A 115 4.84 -7.09 -6.69
N LYS A 116 4.24 -6.08 -7.30
CA LYS A 116 4.96 -4.88 -7.72
C LYS A 116 4.99 -3.82 -6.63
N GLU A 117 3.88 -3.66 -5.91
CA GLU A 117 3.64 -2.50 -5.05
C GLU A 117 3.48 -2.96 -3.60
N ALA A 118 2.41 -3.69 -3.30
CA ALA A 118 2.02 -3.93 -1.90
C ALA A 118 3.07 -4.71 -1.11
N LEU A 119 3.50 -5.90 -1.56
CA LEU A 119 4.49 -6.68 -0.80
C LEU A 119 5.85 -5.96 -0.71
N PRO A 120 6.47 -5.49 -1.82
CA PRO A 120 7.76 -4.81 -1.76
C PRO A 120 7.73 -3.54 -0.90
N GLU A 121 6.73 -2.68 -1.08
CA GLU A 121 6.65 -1.40 -0.39
C GLU A 121 6.30 -1.59 1.10
N GLU A 122 5.33 -2.44 1.43
CA GLU A 122 5.02 -2.73 2.85
C GLU A 122 6.25 -3.33 3.56
N LEU A 123 6.99 -4.22 2.90
CA LEU A 123 8.19 -4.82 3.48
C LEU A 123 9.30 -3.78 3.72
N ILE A 124 9.54 -2.87 2.79
CA ILE A 124 10.53 -1.79 2.94
C ILE A 124 10.10 -0.78 4.00
N PHE A 125 8.90 -0.21 3.86
CA PHE A 125 8.50 0.97 4.62
C PHE A 125 7.93 0.62 5.99
N ARG A 126 7.02 -0.35 6.06
CA ARG A 126 6.35 -0.74 7.32
C ARG A 126 7.13 -1.85 8.04
N GLY A 127 7.69 -2.80 7.28
CA GLY A 127 8.47 -3.90 7.83
C GLY A 127 9.86 -3.46 8.30
N TYR A 128 10.64 -2.83 7.42
CA TYR A 128 12.04 -2.49 7.71
C TYR A 128 12.21 -1.08 8.30
N LEU A 129 11.79 -0.03 7.58
CA LEU A 129 12.06 1.37 7.96
C LEU A 129 11.31 1.78 9.23
N GLN A 130 9.98 1.61 9.27
CA GLN A 130 9.16 1.96 10.43
C GLN A 130 9.60 1.19 11.68
N HIS A 131 9.86 -0.12 11.55
CA HIS A 131 10.33 -0.94 12.67
C HIS A 131 11.68 -0.45 13.22
N ASN A 132 12.65 -0.21 12.33
CA ASN A 132 13.96 0.28 12.77
C ASN A 132 13.87 1.67 13.41
N LEU A 133 12.99 2.56 12.92
CA LEU A 133 12.70 3.84 13.56
C LEU A 133 12.07 3.64 14.95
N ALA A 134 11.08 2.75 15.05
CA ALA A 134 10.36 2.46 16.30
C ALA A 134 11.27 1.86 17.38
N THR A 135 12.41 1.25 17.02
CA THR A 135 13.37 0.77 18.03
C THR A 135 14.11 1.89 18.77
N ARG A 136 14.10 3.12 18.23
CA ARG A 136 14.82 4.27 18.78
C ARG A 136 13.95 5.48 19.07
N LEU A 137 12.80 5.57 18.43
CA LEU A 137 11.88 6.70 18.52
C LEU A 137 10.51 6.23 19.03
N PRO A 138 9.74 7.12 19.69
CA PRO A 138 8.32 6.89 19.95
C PRO A 138 7.57 6.45 18.67
N ALA A 139 6.61 5.54 18.81
CA ALA A 139 5.88 4.98 17.68
C ALA A 139 5.22 6.04 16.77
N TRP A 140 4.75 7.17 17.31
CA TRP A 140 4.21 8.26 16.48
C TRP A 140 5.27 8.91 15.57
N GLN A 141 6.51 9.06 16.05
CA GLN A 141 7.61 9.61 15.25
C GLN A 141 8.06 8.62 14.18
N ALA A 142 8.11 7.33 14.52
CA ALA A 142 8.38 6.27 13.55
C ALA A 142 7.31 6.22 12.45
N LEU A 143 6.03 6.40 12.81
CA LEU A 143 4.89 6.47 11.89
C LEU A 143 4.99 7.67 10.93
N VAL A 144 5.25 8.86 11.45
CA VAL A 144 5.38 10.07 10.63
C VAL A 144 6.64 9.98 9.76
N GLY A 145 7.76 9.55 10.34
CA GLY A 145 9.04 9.40 9.63
C GLY A 145 8.95 8.45 8.45
N GLN A 146 8.34 7.26 8.62
CA GLN A 146 8.15 6.35 7.48
C GLN A 146 7.19 6.92 6.43
N ALA A 147 6.16 7.68 6.83
CA ALA A 147 5.22 8.29 5.90
C ALA A 147 5.89 9.36 5.02
N VAL A 148 6.77 10.18 5.62
CA VAL A 148 7.61 11.13 4.88
C VAL A 148 8.52 10.40 3.89
N LEU A 149 9.17 9.31 4.33
CA LEU A 149 10.05 8.52 3.46
C LEU A 149 9.27 7.89 2.29
N PHE A 150 8.08 7.35 2.54
CA PHE A 150 7.21 6.78 1.51
C PHE A 150 6.75 7.83 0.50
N THR A 151 6.33 8.99 0.98
CA THR A 151 5.88 10.11 0.12
C THR A 151 7.03 10.62 -0.73
N SER A 152 8.22 10.76 -0.13
CA SER A 152 9.45 11.16 -0.84
C SER A 152 9.84 10.13 -1.91
N PHE A 153 9.73 8.84 -1.58
CA PHE A 153 9.94 7.77 -2.53
C PHE A 153 8.98 7.88 -3.72
N GLY A 154 7.67 8.04 -3.45
CA GLY A 154 6.65 8.24 -4.49
C GLY A 154 6.93 9.44 -5.39
N PHE A 155 7.39 10.55 -4.82
CA PHE A 155 7.83 11.72 -5.59
C PHE A 155 9.02 11.40 -6.49
N LEU A 156 10.08 10.81 -5.94
CA LEU A 156 11.35 10.55 -6.63
C LEU A 156 11.19 9.53 -7.78
N VAL A 157 10.34 8.51 -7.63
CA VAL A 157 10.07 7.54 -8.70
C VAL A 157 9.06 8.07 -9.74
N GLY A 158 8.51 9.27 -9.50
CA GLY A 158 7.56 9.95 -10.38
C GLY A 158 6.10 9.50 -10.21
N ALA A 159 5.78 8.76 -9.14
CA ALA A 159 4.43 8.31 -8.82
C ALA A 159 3.59 9.37 -8.10
N ALA A 160 4.18 10.40 -7.48
CA ALA A 160 3.43 11.48 -6.81
C ALA A 160 4.03 12.84 -7.15
N ARG A 161 3.55 13.48 -8.23
CA ARG A 161 4.10 14.76 -8.72
C ARG A 161 3.22 15.99 -8.49
N SER A 162 1.95 15.79 -8.12
CA SER A 162 1.01 16.86 -7.80
C SER A 162 0.78 16.93 -6.29
N VAL A 163 0.30 18.08 -5.80
CA VAL A 163 0.08 18.33 -4.36
C VAL A 163 -0.95 17.37 -3.77
N ASP A 164 -2.04 17.12 -4.50
CA ASP A 164 -3.08 16.16 -4.15
C ASP A 164 -2.52 14.73 -4.04
N ARG A 165 -1.67 14.30 -4.98
CA ARG A 165 -1.03 12.98 -4.92
C ARG A 165 -0.02 12.86 -3.78
N LEU A 166 0.72 13.93 -3.49
CA LEU A 166 1.62 13.95 -2.32
C LEU A 166 0.84 13.82 -1.02
N ALA A 167 -0.27 14.56 -0.88
CA ALA A 167 -1.15 14.45 0.28
C ALA A 167 -1.76 13.05 0.40
N LEU A 168 -2.23 12.48 -0.72
CA LEU A 168 -2.75 11.11 -0.78
C LEU A 168 -1.70 10.08 -0.34
N PHE A 169 -0.48 10.14 -0.89
CA PHE A 169 0.62 9.23 -0.52
C PHE A 169 0.96 9.34 0.97
N PHE A 170 0.99 10.56 1.51
CA PHE A 170 1.29 10.78 2.91
C PHE A 170 0.20 10.20 3.84
N VAL A 171 -1.08 10.50 3.57
CA VAL A 171 -2.21 9.97 4.35
C VAL A 171 -2.30 8.45 4.22
N PHE A 172 -2.12 7.92 3.01
CA PHE A 172 -2.09 6.48 2.76
C PHE A 172 -0.96 5.80 3.55
N ALA A 173 0.25 6.38 3.54
CA ALA A 173 1.36 5.84 4.31
C ALA A 173 1.14 5.91 5.83
N LEU A 174 0.51 6.98 6.34
CA LEU A 174 0.10 7.05 7.74
C LEU A 174 -0.90 5.94 8.08
N GLN A 175 -1.88 5.68 7.22
CA GLN A 175 -2.87 4.64 7.45
C GLN A 175 -2.22 3.25 7.52
N LEU A 176 -1.34 2.93 6.55
CA LEU A 176 -0.63 1.64 6.51
C LEU A 176 0.31 1.47 7.70
N GLY A 177 1.03 2.52 8.06
CA GLY A 177 1.89 2.51 9.24
C GLY A 177 1.11 2.36 10.56
N ALA A 178 -0.11 2.92 10.63
CA ALA A 178 -0.98 2.71 11.77
C ALA A 178 -1.47 1.25 11.85
N PHE A 179 -1.83 0.63 10.72
CA PHE A 179 -2.13 -0.81 10.67
C PHE A 179 -0.95 -1.63 11.18
N ARG A 180 0.27 -1.35 10.72
CA ARG A 180 1.49 -2.01 11.20
C ARG A 180 1.68 -1.90 12.72
N ALA A 181 1.43 -0.72 13.29
CA ALA A 181 1.52 -0.48 14.73
C ALA A 181 0.42 -1.22 15.51
N ALA A 182 -0.79 -1.31 14.96
CA ALA A 182 -1.94 -1.93 15.61
C ALA A 182 -1.91 -3.47 15.57
N THR A 183 -1.57 -4.06 14.42
CA THR A 183 -1.65 -5.52 14.22
C THR A 183 -0.35 -6.22 14.57
N GLY A 184 0.78 -5.52 14.57
CA GLY A 184 2.09 -6.12 14.80
C GLY A 184 2.67 -6.84 13.59
N ASP A 185 1.99 -6.82 12.43
CA ASP A 185 2.47 -7.35 11.16
C ASP A 185 2.13 -6.43 9.98
N ILE A 186 2.68 -6.73 8.80
CA ILE A 186 2.40 -5.97 7.57
C ILE A 186 1.22 -6.51 6.77
N TRP A 187 0.59 -7.63 7.18
CA TRP A 187 -0.46 -8.25 6.37
C TRP A 187 -1.71 -7.38 6.25
N ALA A 188 -2.09 -6.66 7.31
CA ALA A 188 -3.20 -5.69 7.22
C ALA A 188 -2.88 -4.50 6.31
N GLY A 189 -1.63 -4.01 6.35
CA GLY A 189 -1.15 -3.00 5.41
C GLY A 189 -1.24 -3.51 3.97
N ILE A 190 -0.68 -4.69 3.68
CA ILE A 190 -0.75 -5.35 2.38
C ILE A 190 -2.20 -5.47 1.89
N GLY A 191 -3.12 -5.90 2.76
CA GLY A 191 -4.53 -6.07 2.40
C GLY A 191 -5.20 -4.77 1.99
N LEU A 192 -5.01 -3.71 2.78
CA LEU A 192 -5.52 -2.37 2.45
C LEU A 192 -4.90 -1.85 1.16
N HIS A 193 -3.59 -2.05 1.00
CA HIS A 193 -2.83 -1.57 -0.14
C HIS A 193 -3.30 -2.24 -1.44
N VAL A 194 -3.38 -3.58 -1.46
CA VAL A 194 -3.86 -4.34 -2.62
C VAL A 194 -5.27 -3.90 -2.99
N ALA A 195 -6.17 -3.73 -2.01
CA ALA A 195 -7.54 -3.29 -2.27
C ALA A 195 -7.58 -1.91 -2.92
N PHE A 196 -6.90 -0.92 -2.31
CA PHE A 196 -6.85 0.45 -2.82
C PHE A 196 -6.26 0.51 -4.23
N GLN A 197 -5.06 -0.04 -4.44
CA GLN A 197 -4.35 0.06 -5.72
C GLN A 197 -5.04 -0.73 -6.84
N THR A 198 -5.60 -1.91 -6.54
CA THR A 198 -6.35 -2.69 -7.55
C THR A 198 -7.54 -1.87 -8.06
N VAL A 199 -8.33 -1.27 -7.16
CA VAL A 199 -9.47 -0.45 -7.57
C VAL A 199 -8.98 0.84 -8.25
N ALA A 200 -7.96 1.51 -7.73
CA ALA A 200 -7.37 2.70 -8.37
C ALA A 200 -6.92 2.43 -9.81
N GLN A 201 -6.31 1.28 -10.09
CA GLN A 201 -5.87 0.93 -11.44
C GLN A 201 -7.01 0.48 -12.37
N LEU A 202 -8.12 -0.04 -11.83
CA LEU A 202 -9.31 -0.34 -12.63
C LEU A 202 -10.02 0.93 -13.13
N PHE A 203 -9.98 2.00 -12.34
CA PHE A 203 -10.69 3.26 -12.58
C PHE A 203 -9.79 4.44 -13.01
N GLY A 204 -8.46 4.25 -13.05
CA GLY A 204 -7.49 5.29 -13.43
C GLY A 204 -7.36 5.48 -14.94
N ASP A 205 -6.25 6.07 -15.40
CA ASP A 205 -6.08 6.39 -16.82
C ASP A 205 -5.46 5.23 -17.63
N VAL A 206 -4.32 4.70 -17.17
CA VAL A 206 -3.52 3.73 -17.95
C VAL A 206 -4.00 2.30 -17.68
N GLY A 207 -4.51 1.63 -18.72
CA GLY A 207 -4.94 0.23 -18.64
C GLY A 207 -6.28 0.00 -17.94
N ALA A 208 -7.00 1.07 -17.61
CA ALA A 208 -8.30 1.02 -16.96
C ALA A 208 -9.40 0.45 -17.84
N VAL A 209 -10.36 -0.20 -17.18
CA VAL A 209 -11.49 -0.89 -17.81
C VAL A 209 -12.82 -0.12 -17.65
N PHE A 210 -12.79 0.98 -16.90
CA PHE A 210 -13.91 1.90 -16.70
C PHE A 210 -13.56 3.29 -17.22
N ASP A 211 -14.55 3.98 -17.79
CA ASP A 211 -14.58 5.42 -17.96
C ASP A 211 -15.29 6.06 -16.77
N VAL A 212 -14.77 7.19 -16.30
CA VAL A 212 -15.31 7.88 -15.13
C VAL A 212 -15.49 9.37 -15.45
N VAL A 213 -16.74 9.83 -15.44
CA VAL A 213 -17.06 11.25 -15.35
C VAL A 213 -17.12 11.62 -13.88
N GLY A 214 -16.45 12.71 -13.48
CA GLY A 214 -16.33 13.08 -12.06
C GLY A 214 -15.22 12.33 -11.30
N GLY A 215 -14.17 11.89 -12.00
CA GLY A 215 -13.05 11.13 -11.43
C GLY A 215 -12.40 11.76 -10.20
N ASP A 216 -12.31 13.09 -10.14
CA ASP A 216 -11.77 13.81 -8.98
C ASP A 216 -12.63 13.59 -7.72
N VAL A 217 -13.95 13.67 -7.86
CA VAL A 217 -14.89 13.43 -6.75
C VAL A 217 -14.82 11.97 -6.32
N LEU A 218 -14.78 11.04 -7.28
CA LEU A 218 -14.63 9.62 -6.98
C LEU A 218 -13.34 9.34 -6.19
N GLY A 219 -12.21 9.89 -6.65
CA GLY A 219 -10.91 9.73 -6.02
C GLY A 219 -10.86 10.31 -4.61
N VAL A 220 -11.33 11.55 -4.44
CA VAL A 220 -11.30 12.23 -3.13
C VAL A 220 -12.28 11.62 -2.14
N VAL A 221 -13.54 11.38 -2.54
CA VAL A 221 -14.61 10.96 -1.63
C VAL A 221 -14.61 9.45 -1.43
N ALA A 222 -14.77 8.71 -2.53
CA ALA A 222 -15.02 7.27 -2.47
C ALA A 222 -13.74 6.45 -2.28
N MET A 223 -12.61 6.91 -2.83
CA MET A 223 -11.35 6.16 -2.75
C MET A 223 -10.43 6.65 -1.62
N GLY A 224 -10.59 7.90 -1.17
CA GLY A 224 -9.78 8.53 -0.13
C GLY A 224 -10.52 8.76 1.18
N ALA A 225 -11.28 9.85 1.27
CA ALA A 225 -11.81 10.40 2.52
C ALA A 225 -12.65 9.41 3.33
N ILE A 226 -13.63 8.75 2.70
CA ILE A 226 -14.52 7.79 3.37
C ILE A 226 -13.72 6.55 3.84
N PRO A 227 -13.03 5.80 2.96
CA PRO A 227 -12.35 4.58 3.39
C PRO A 227 -11.23 4.83 4.39
N PHE A 228 -10.45 5.92 4.28
CA PHE A 228 -9.40 6.22 5.25
C PHE A 228 -9.97 6.64 6.62
N SER A 229 -11.02 7.45 6.64
CA SER A 229 -11.66 7.85 7.90
C SER A 229 -12.28 6.64 8.62
N VAL A 230 -13.02 5.79 7.89
CA VAL A 230 -13.63 4.59 8.47
C VAL A 230 -12.57 3.58 8.89
N SER A 231 -11.53 3.34 8.08
CA SER A 231 -10.40 2.49 8.44
C SER A 231 -9.76 2.94 9.75
N TRP A 232 -9.51 4.24 9.92
CA TRP A 232 -8.97 4.80 11.15
C TRP A 232 -9.88 4.56 12.36
N LEU A 233 -11.19 4.77 12.21
CA LEU A 233 -12.16 4.52 13.29
C LEU A 233 -12.19 3.05 13.69
N VAL A 234 -12.21 2.12 12.72
CA VAL A 234 -12.17 0.68 12.98
C VAL A 234 -10.88 0.31 13.71
N LEU A 235 -9.74 0.82 13.24
CA LEU A 235 -8.44 0.55 13.84
C LEU A 235 -8.37 1.04 15.29
N ARG A 236 -8.77 2.29 15.52
CA ARG A 236 -8.81 2.90 16.85
C ARG A 236 -9.75 2.16 17.78
N HIS A 237 -10.91 1.71 17.31
CA HIS A 237 -11.87 0.97 18.13
C HIS A 237 -11.35 -0.43 18.50
N ARG A 238 -10.81 -1.17 17.53
CA ARG A 238 -10.43 -2.58 17.70
C ARG A 238 -9.06 -2.78 18.37
N TYR A 239 -8.16 -1.82 18.23
CA TYR A 239 -6.77 -1.93 18.70
C TYR A 239 -6.34 -0.82 19.66
N ARG A 240 -7.30 -0.10 20.27
CA ARG A 240 -7.04 1.01 21.20
C ARG A 240 -5.95 0.68 22.22
N ASP A 241 -6.06 -0.49 22.85
CA ASP A 241 -5.20 -0.88 23.97
C ASP A 241 -3.81 -1.37 23.51
N ARG A 242 -3.64 -1.64 22.21
CA ARG A 242 -2.36 -2.03 21.62
C ARG A 242 -1.58 -0.85 21.03
N LEU A 243 -2.22 0.29 20.82
CA LEU A 243 -1.61 1.49 20.25
C LEU A 243 -0.93 2.34 21.32
N ASN A 244 0.30 1.98 21.68
CA ASN A 244 1.15 2.85 22.51
C ASN A 244 2.00 3.76 21.63
N TRP A 245 1.52 4.98 21.40
CA TRP A 245 2.18 5.94 20.51
C TRP A 245 3.48 6.54 21.06
N HIS A 246 3.67 6.52 22.38
CA HIS A 246 4.77 7.22 23.05
C HIS A 246 5.96 6.34 23.39
N ALA A 247 5.80 5.01 23.34
CA ALA A 247 6.87 4.07 23.62
C ALA A 247 7.60 3.65 22.34
N PRO A 248 8.93 3.47 22.41
CA PRO A 248 9.66 2.68 21.43
C PRO A 248 9.22 1.21 21.45
N THR A 249 9.37 0.53 20.31
CA THR A 249 9.12 -0.91 20.15
C THR A 249 10.45 -1.65 20.06
N PRO A 250 10.83 -2.46 21.06
CA PRO A 250 12.08 -3.21 21.02
C PRO A 250 12.04 -4.31 19.94
N ASP A 251 13.21 -4.78 19.52
CA ASP A 251 13.28 -5.99 18.69
C ASP A 251 12.76 -7.20 19.50
N PRO A 252 12.01 -8.13 18.85
CA PRO A 252 11.55 -9.34 19.53
C PRO A 252 12.74 -10.18 19.98
N VAL A 253 12.65 -10.73 21.20
CA VAL A 253 13.64 -11.65 21.76
C VAL A 253 13.51 -13.01 21.04
N HIS A 254 14.65 -13.61 20.72
CA HIS A 254 14.73 -14.94 20.09
C HIS A 254 14.22 -16.06 20.98
#